data_AF-A0A2P6MFS7-F1
#
_entry.id   AF-A0A2P6MFS7-F1
#
_cell.length_a   1.000
_cell.length_b   1.000
_cell.length_c   1.000
_cell.angle_alpha   90.00
_cell.angle_beta   90.00
_cell.angle_gamma   90.00
#
_symmetry.space_group_name_H-M   'P 1'
#
loop_
_entity.id
_entity.type
_entity.pdbx_description
1 polymer ?
#
loop_
_entity_poly.entity_id
_entity_poly.type
_entity_poly.pdbx_seq_one_letter_code
_entity_poly.pdbx_strand_id
1 'polypeptide(L)'
;METWMDFAVPVLLAVGVLLLTLSIIRRDSTAELKQELEHQSLQHMKELYQLQQRVRRLEASLTEPEPLTRDEVLELQEEGYTLSAVSEMTGISKKEIEQLLE
;
A
#
# COMPACT_ATOMS: atom_id res chain seq x y z
N MET A 1 9.16 70.74 18.50
CA MET A 1 8.36 69.96 17.53
C MET A 1 9.23 69.05 16.65
N GLU A 2 10.54 69.29 16.55
CA GLU A 2 11.48 68.55 15.69
C GLU A 2 11.64 67.05 16.02
N THR A 3 11.67 66.68 17.30
CA THR A 3 12.00 65.31 17.74
C THR A 3 10.93 64.25 17.44
N TRP A 4 9.68 64.63 17.20
CA TRP A 4 8.61 63.66 16.91
C TRP A 4 8.74 63.06 15.50
N MET A 5 9.31 63.83 14.57
CA MET A 5 9.53 63.40 13.20
C MET A 5 10.71 62.41 13.11
N ASP A 6 11.74 62.60 13.95
CA ASP A 6 12.90 61.72 14.04
C ASP A 6 12.57 60.30 14.52
N PHE A 7 11.53 60.13 15.36
CA PHE A 7 11.07 58.81 15.81
C PHE A 7 9.96 58.22 14.93
N ALA A 8 9.16 59.05 14.25
CA ALA A 8 8.06 58.59 13.41
C ALA A 8 8.54 57.77 12.20
N VAL A 9 9.60 58.21 11.53
CA VAL A 9 10.18 57.54 10.36
C VAL A 9 10.76 56.15 10.69
N PRO A 10 11.62 55.97 11.72
CA PRO A 10 12.17 54.66 12.05
C PRO A 10 11.11 53.71 12.62
N VAL A 11 10.10 54.20 13.34
CA VAL A 11 8.97 53.35 13.80
C VAL A 11 8.18 52.80 12.62
N LEU A 12 7.87 53.63 11.63
CA LEU A 12 7.14 53.19 10.45
C LEU A 12 7.95 52.17 9.64
N LEU A 13 9.26 52.39 9.53
CA LEU A 13 10.19 51.45 8.88
C LEU A 13 10.27 50.13 9.65
N ALA A 14 10.39 50.18 10.98
CA ALA A 14 10.43 49.00 11.84
C ALA A 14 9.13 48.18 11.71
N VAL A 15 7.96 48.82 11.66
CA VAL A 15 6.68 48.14 11.43
C VAL A 15 6.64 47.47 10.05
N GLY A 16 7.16 48.12 9.01
CA GLY A 16 7.28 47.52 7.68
C GLY A 16 8.17 46.28 7.65
N VAL A 17 9.33 46.34 8.30
CA VAL A 17 10.27 45.21 8.42
C VAL A 17 9.66 44.08 9.26
N LEU A 18 8.95 44.43 10.33
CA LEU A 18 8.25 43.47 11.19
C LEU A 18 7.12 42.76 10.43
N LEU A 19 6.36 43.50 9.61
CA LEU A 19 5.32 42.92 8.76
C LEU A 19 5.90 42.05 7.66
N LEU A 20 7.03 42.43 7.06
CA LEU A 20 7.70 41.62 6.04
C LEU A 20 8.24 40.31 6.60
N THR A 21 8.88 40.35 7.78
CA THR A 21 9.36 39.14 8.46
C THR A 21 8.20 38.23 8.87
N LEU A 22 7.08 38.79 9.38
CA LEU A 22 5.87 38.01 9.68
C LEU A 22 5.21 37.42 8.43
N SER A 23 5.24 38.16 7.32
CA SER A 23 4.65 37.75 6.04
C SER A 23 5.43 36.60 5.40
N ILE A 24 6.77 36.65 5.46
CA ILE A 24 7.64 35.58 4.96
C ILE A 24 7.41 34.30 5.77
N ILE A 25 7.39 34.39 7.11
CA ILE A 25 7.12 33.24 7.99
C ILE A 25 5.74 32.61 7.75
N ARG A 26 4.70 33.42 7.56
CA ARG A 26 3.34 32.90 7.28
C ARG A 26 3.23 32.27 5.89
N ARG A 27 3.97 32.76 4.90
CA ARG A 27 3.97 32.23 3.54
C ARG A 27 4.65 30.86 3.47
N ASP A 28 5.75 30.66 4.19
CA ASP A 28 6.45 29.36 4.27
C ASP A 28 5.60 28.27 4.94
N SER A 29 4.97 28.57 6.07
CA SER A 29 4.16 27.57 6.80
C SER A 29 2.97 27.03 6.00
N THR A 30 2.37 27.82 5.10
CA THR A 30 1.27 27.34 4.24
C THR A 30 1.73 26.63 2.96
N ALA A 31 2.99 26.80 2.56
CA ALA A 31 3.58 26.14 1.40
C ALA A 31 4.21 24.79 1.78
N GLU A 32 4.91 24.73 2.92
CA GLU A 32 5.51 23.49 3.45
C GLU A 32 4.45 22.48 3.88
N LEU A 33 3.31 22.92 4.44
CA LEU A 33 2.22 22.01 4.82
C LEU A 33 1.56 21.30 3.61
N LYS A 34 1.58 21.91 2.42
CA LYS A 34 1.13 21.24 1.18
C LYS A 34 2.19 20.29 0.63
N GLN A 35 3.47 20.66 0.76
CA GLN A 35 4.59 19.89 0.23
C GLN A 35 4.90 18.65 1.07
N GLU A 36 4.69 18.70 2.39
CA GLU A 36 4.79 17.54 3.28
C GLU A 36 3.64 16.53 3.02
N LEU A 37 2.43 17.02 2.74
CA LEU A 37 1.29 16.16 2.37
C LEU A 37 1.47 15.47 1.01
N GLU A 38 2.10 16.13 0.03
CA GLU A 38 2.41 15.51 -1.26
C GLU A 38 3.52 14.46 -1.16
N HIS A 39 4.53 14.67 -0.31
CA HIS A 39 5.61 13.71 -0.11
C HIS A 39 5.17 12.48 0.71
N GLN A 40 4.31 12.67 1.72
CA GLN A 40 3.78 11.58 2.53
C GLN A 40 2.69 10.78 1.76
N SER A 41 1.77 11.44 1.04
CA SER A 41 0.72 10.72 0.30
C SER A 41 1.26 9.85 -0.84
N LEU A 42 2.43 10.17 -1.40
CA LEU A 42 3.07 9.39 -2.47
C LEU A 42 3.69 8.07 -1.99
N GLN A 43 4.15 7.98 -0.74
CA GLN A 43 4.61 6.71 -0.17
C GLN A 43 3.44 5.76 0.10
N HIS A 44 2.34 6.29 0.65
CA HIS A 44 1.16 5.49 1.01
C HIS A 44 0.49 4.85 -0.23
N MET A 45 0.50 5.51 -1.39
CA MET A 45 -0.04 4.94 -2.63
C MET A 45 0.82 3.76 -3.15
N LYS A 46 2.15 3.88 -3.06
CA LYS A 46 3.06 2.80 -3.51
C LYS A 46 2.94 1.56 -2.63
N GLU A 47 2.79 1.75 -1.32
CA GLU A 47 2.61 0.65 -0.37
C GLU A 47 1.28 -0.08 -0.57
N LEU A 48 0.19 0.65 -0.78
CA LEU A 48 -1.13 0.05 -1.06
C LEU A 48 -1.14 -0.74 -2.38
N TYR A 49 -0.49 -0.23 -3.42
CA TYR A 49 -0.41 -0.94 -4.70
C TYR A 49 0.41 -2.25 -4.59
N GLN A 50 1.52 -2.21 -3.85
CA GLN A 50 2.32 -3.41 -3.59
C GLN A 50 1.57 -4.45 -2.76
N LEU A 51 0.80 -4.02 -1.75
CA LEU A 51 -0.04 -4.90 -0.96
C LEU A 51 -1.14 -5.57 -1.79
N GLN A 52 -1.84 -4.80 -2.64
CA GLN A 52 -2.85 -5.35 -3.54
C GLN A 52 -2.26 -6.39 -4.51
N GLN A 53 -1.06 -6.16 -5.03
CA GLN A 53 -0.41 -7.11 -5.93
C GLN A 53 0.02 -8.40 -5.22
N ARG A 54 0.46 -8.32 -3.95
CA ARG A 54 0.77 -9.50 -3.13
C ARG A 54 -0.50 -10.32 -2.87
N VAL A 55 -1.60 -9.67 -2.48
CA VAL A 55 -2.90 -10.32 -2.27
C VAL A 55 -3.38 -11.04 -3.53
N ARG A 56 -3.34 -10.37 -4.70
CA ARG A 56 -3.74 -11.01 -5.98
C ARG A 56 -2.89 -12.24 -6.33
N ARG A 57 -1.59 -12.24 -6.04
CA ARG A 57 -0.73 -13.41 -6.27
C ARG A 57 -1.06 -14.56 -5.31
N LEU A 58 -1.34 -14.23 -4.05
CA LEU A 58 -1.78 -15.19 -3.04
C LEU A 58 -3.15 -15.79 -3.38
N GLU A 59 -4.09 -14.97 -3.83
CA GLU A 59 -5.40 -15.44 -4.31
C GLU A 59 -5.25 -16.35 -5.55
N ALA A 60 -4.37 -15.99 -6.49
CA ALA A 60 -4.08 -16.85 -7.64
C ALA A 60 -3.47 -18.20 -7.24
N SER A 61 -2.53 -18.22 -6.29
CA SER A 61 -1.95 -19.47 -5.78
C SER A 61 -2.91 -20.32 -4.94
N LEU A 62 -3.93 -19.70 -4.33
CA LEU A 62 -4.97 -20.43 -3.59
C LEU A 62 -6.10 -20.90 -4.51
N THR A 63 -6.25 -20.27 -5.68
CA THR A 63 -7.26 -20.66 -6.68
C THR A 63 -6.79 -21.84 -7.53
N GLU A 64 -5.47 -22.02 -7.67
CA GLU A 64 -4.92 -23.28 -8.17
C GLU A 64 -4.87 -24.27 -6.99
N PRO A 65 -5.74 -25.30 -6.96
CA PRO A 65 -5.55 -26.39 -5.99
C PRO A 65 -4.13 -26.91 -6.21
N GLU A 66 -3.34 -27.04 -5.13
CA GLU A 66 -2.03 -27.69 -5.24
C GLU A 66 -2.21 -28.98 -6.04
N PRO A 67 -1.45 -29.16 -7.13
CA PRO A 67 -1.63 -30.33 -7.97
C PRO A 67 -1.33 -31.54 -7.10
N LEU A 68 -2.38 -32.33 -6.80
CA LEU A 68 -2.21 -33.61 -6.11
C LEU A 68 -1.11 -34.38 -6.81
N THR A 69 -0.10 -34.76 -6.05
CA THR A 69 1.01 -35.54 -6.57
C THR A 69 0.56 -36.99 -6.71
N ARG A 70 1.10 -37.73 -7.68
CA ARG A 70 0.79 -39.17 -7.86
C ARG A 70 0.93 -39.97 -6.57
N ASP A 71 1.94 -39.64 -5.76
CA ASP A 71 2.21 -40.31 -4.48
C ASP A 71 1.08 -40.07 -3.45
N GLU A 72 0.51 -38.87 -3.40
CA GLU A 72 -0.61 -38.54 -2.50
C GLU A 72 -1.90 -39.26 -2.92
N VAL A 73 -2.13 -39.40 -4.23
CA VAL A 73 -3.27 -40.16 -4.76
C VAL A 73 -3.13 -41.66 -4.44
N LEU A 74 -1.91 -42.19 -4.47
CA LEU A 74 -1.63 -43.58 -4.11
C LEU A 74 -1.82 -43.83 -2.61
N GLU A 75 -1.35 -42.92 -1.76
CA GLU A 75 -1.55 -43.00 -0.30
C GLU A 75 -3.04 -43.02 0.06
N LEU A 76 -3.84 -42.17 -0.56
CA LEU A 76 -5.29 -42.15 -0.38
C LEU A 76 -5.98 -43.44 -0.89
N GLN A 77 -5.47 -44.06 -1.97
CA GLN A 77 -5.97 -45.37 -2.42
C GLN A 77 -5.60 -46.49 -1.46
N GLU A 78 -4.39 -46.46 -0.90
CA GLU A 78 -3.93 -47.44 0.10
C GLU A 78 -4.73 -47.34 1.41
N GLU A 79 -5.17 -46.12 1.78
CA GLU A 79 -6.11 -45.88 2.88
C GLU A 79 -7.56 -46.35 2.58
N GLY A 80 -7.84 -46.74 1.32
CA GLY A 80 -9.13 -47.28 0.91
C GLY A 80 -10.10 -46.26 0.30
N TYR A 81 -9.66 -45.05 0.00
CA TYR A 81 -10.49 -44.05 -0.67
C TYR A 81 -10.63 -44.35 -2.17
N THR A 82 -11.86 -44.23 -2.68
CA THR A 82 -12.10 -44.37 -4.13
C THR A 82 -11.72 -43.08 -4.86
N LEU A 83 -11.36 -43.18 -6.14
CA LEU A 83 -11.06 -42.01 -7.00
C LEU A 83 -12.17 -40.95 -7.00
N SER A 84 -13.42 -41.35 -6.78
CA SER A 84 -14.55 -40.42 -6.64
C SER A 84 -14.50 -39.62 -5.33
N ALA A 85 -14.13 -40.28 -4.23
CA ALA A 85 -14.01 -39.64 -2.92
C ALA A 85 -12.81 -38.68 -2.89
N VAL A 86 -11.69 -39.06 -3.51
CA VAL A 86 -10.53 -38.17 -3.66
C VAL A 86 -10.91 -36.92 -4.46
N SER A 87 -11.61 -37.08 -5.59
CA SER A 87 -12.11 -35.96 -6.41
C SER A 87 -13.02 -34.99 -5.64
N GLU A 88 -13.87 -35.52 -4.77
CA GLU A 88 -14.79 -34.72 -3.94
C GLU A 88 -14.07 -34.01 -2.78
N MET A 89 -13.04 -34.64 -2.21
CA MET A 89 -12.26 -34.10 -1.08
C MET A 89 -11.25 -33.04 -1.53
N THR A 90 -10.67 -33.15 -2.72
CA THR A 90 -9.59 -32.26 -3.19
C THR A 90 -10.03 -31.27 -4.26
N GLY A 91 -11.26 -31.41 -4.77
CA GLY A 91 -11.81 -30.53 -5.80
C GLY A 91 -11.21 -30.75 -7.20
N ILE A 92 -10.34 -31.75 -7.38
CA ILE A 92 -9.74 -32.12 -8.66
C ILE A 92 -10.68 -33.06 -9.41
N SER A 93 -10.80 -32.91 -10.74
CA SER A 93 -11.69 -33.77 -11.52
C SER A 93 -11.17 -35.20 -11.58
N LYS A 94 -12.08 -36.18 -11.55
CA LYS A 94 -11.77 -37.62 -11.65
C LYS A 94 -10.82 -37.97 -12.81
N LYS A 95 -10.97 -37.25 -13.93
CA LYS A 95 -10.18 -37.41 -15.15
C LYS A 95 -8.72 -36.98 -14.97
N GLU A 96 -8.47 -35.93 -14.19
CA GLU A 96 -7.11 -35.48 -13.86
C GLU A 96 -6.43 -36.45 -12.89
N ILE A 97 -7.17 -37.03 -11.95
CA ILE A 97 -6.65 -38.05 -11.03
C ILE A 97 -6.25 -39.33 -11.79
N GLU A 98 -7.05 -39.76 -12.77
CA GLU A 98 -6.70 -40.91 -13.63
C GLU A 98 -5.43 -40.64 -14.47
N GLN A 99 -5.24 -39.41 -14.98
CA GLN A 99 -4.04 -39.02 -15.72
C GLN A 99 -2.77 -38.95 -14.86
N LEU A 100 -2.91 -38.73 -13.54
CA LEU A 100 -1.79 -38.76 -12.60
C LEU A 100 -1.34 -40.18 -12.25
N LEU A 101 -2.22 -41.18 -12.41
CA LEU A 101 -1.96 -42.58 -12.07
C LEU A 101 -1.44 -43.42 -13.26
N GLU A 102 -1.70 -42.98 -14.49
CA GLU A 102 -1.18 -43.56 -15.75
C GLU A 102 0.36 -43.49 -15.83
#